data_AF-A0A3Q8YI48-F1
#
_entry.id   AF-A0A3Q8YI48-F1
#
_cell.length_a   1.000
_cell.length_b   1.000
_cell.length_c   1.000
_cell.angle_alpha   90.00
_cell.angle_beta   90.00
_cell.angle_gamma   90.00
#
_symmetry.space_group_name_H-M   'P 1'
#
loop_
_entity.id
_entity.type
_entity.pdbx_description
1 polymer ?
#
loop_
_entity_poly.entity_id
_entity_poly.type
_entity_poly.pdbx_seq_one_letter_code
_entity_poly.pdbx_strand_id
1 'polypeptide(L)'
;MFASWNFARFGRDLISGGQMRFEMRFGAVLIGASLLAGCTSAKEGQWNSAQAAMQGSPAFKRGIIADCTKQIGSRRLEDRQTVAKLMKVGIARVPDAFCNRFFNAWASGRLSYRDIQGIHSQTADNSRFVRILQGRE
;
A
#
# COMPACT_ATOMS: atom_id res chain seq x y z
N MET A 1 -10.53 -17.21 16.97
CA MET A 1 -9.95 -16.00 17.58
C MET A 1 -8.74 -15.53 16.74
N PHE A 2 -8.96 -15.16 15.47
CA PHE A 2 -7.96 -14.55 14.58
C PHE A 2 -8.24 -13.05 14.45
N ALA A 3 -8.60 -12.44 15.59
CA ALA A 3 -9.11 -11.08 15.65
C ALA A 3 -7.94 -10.08 15.55
N SER A 4 -8.12 -9.07 14.70
CA SER A 4 -7.31 -7.85 14.67
C SER A 4 -5.92 -7.96 14.03
N TRP A 5 -5.79 -8.76 12.96
CA TRP A 5 -4.80 -8.41 11.95
C TRP A 5 -5.26 -7.12 11.28
N ASN A 6 -4.77 -6.03 11.82
CA ASN A 6 -4.95 -4.68 11.33
C ASN A 6 -4.07 -4.56 10.07
N PHE A 7 -4.43 -5.28 9.02
CA PHE A 7 -4.08 -4.91 7.64
C PHE A 7 -4.39 -3.40 7.47
N ALA A 8 -5.47 -2.98 8.14
CA ALA A 8 -5.85 -1.61 8.41
C ALA A 8 -4.81 -0.70 9.10
N ARG A 9 -3.81 -1.22 9.79
CA ARG A 9 -2.69 -0.49 10.43
C ARG A 9 -1.43 -0.59 9.56
N PHE A 10 -1.12 -1.76 9.02
CA PHE A 10 0.06 -1.96 8.18
C PHE A 10 0.00 -1.12 6.88
N GLY A 11 -1.11 -1.11 6.15
CA GLY A 11 -1.25 -0.19 5.01
C GLY A 11 -1.41 1.28 5.42
N ARG A 12 -1.83 1.57 6.67
CA ARG A 12 -2.00 2.93 7.18
C ARG A 12 -0.62 3.51 7.48
N ASP A 13 0.28 2.70 8.01
CA ASP A 13 1.67 3.06 8.26
C ASP A 13 2.52 3.14 6.97
N LEU A 14 2.09 2.52 5.87
CA LEU A 14 2.69 2.70 4.54
C LEU A 14 2.18 3.98 3.84
N ILE A 15 0.96 4.43 4.13
CA ILE A 15 0.33 5.61 3.50
C ILE A 15 0.48 6.88 4.36
N SER A 16 0.72 6.76 5.67
CA SER A 16 0.76 7.88 6.62
C SER A 16 2.07 8.70 6.61
N GLY A 17 2.69 8.85 5.44
CA GLY A 17 3.70 9.87 5.15
C GLY A 17 3.10 11.25 4.84
N GLY A 18 1.98 11.63 5.47
CA GLY A 18 1.39 12.96 5.29
C GLY A 18 -0.09 13.06 5.68
N GLN A 19 -0.40 13.19 6.97
CA GLN A 19 -1.65 13.82 7.39
C GLN A 19 -1.36 15.28 7.75
N MET A 20 -1.58 16.19 6.79
CA MET A 20 -1.72 17.62 7.12
C MET A 20 -3.05 17.80 7.86
N ARG A 21 -2.93 18.19 9.13
CA ARG A 21 -4.02 18.56 10.03
C ARG A 21 -4.53 19.94 9.59
N PHE A 22 -5.56 19.98 8.73
CA PHE A 22 -6.25 21.23 8.42
C PHE A 22 -7.29 21.51 9.50
N GLU A 23 -6.90 22.34 10.46
CA GLU A 23 -7.80 22.97 11.44
C GLU A 23 -8.82 23.83 10.67
N MET A 24 -10.03 23.32 10.47
CA MET A 24 -11.14 24.10 9.90
C MET A 24 -11.68 25.05 10.97
N ARG A 25 -11.21 26.28 10.93
CA ARG A 25 -11.96 27.43 11.42
C ARG A 25 -12.05 28.45 10.29
N PHE A 26 -13.18 29.15 10.26
CA PHE A 26 -13.58 30.26 9.38
C PHE A 26 -14.44 29.91 8.15
N GLY A 27 -15.68 30.40 8.21
CA GLY A 27 -16.31 31.12 7.11
C GLY A 27 -17.24 30.30 6.22
N ALA A 28 -18.54 30.47 6.43
CA ALA A 28 -19.58 29.99 5.52
C ALA A 28 -19.41 30.62 4.12
N VAL A 29 -19.25 29.78 3.07
CA VAL A 29 -19.61 30.12 1.69
C VAL A 29 -20.16 28.85 1.02
N LEU A 30 -21.42 28.95 0.60
CA LEU A 30 -22.17 27.98 -0.18
C LEU A 30 -21.67 27.96 -1.63
N ILE A 31 -20.69 27.11 -1.99
CA ILE A 31 -20.48 26.66 -3.38
C ILE A 31 -19.86 25.25 -3.34
N GLY A 32 -20.47 24.29 -4.04
CA GLY A 32 -19.75 23.12 -4.54
C GLY A 32 -20.17 21.75 -4.01
N ALA A 33 -21.46 21.39 -4.14
CA ALA A 33 -21.89 19.99 -4.03
C ALA A 33 -21.32 19.06 -5.15
N SER A 34 -20.48 19.59 -6.06
CA SER A 34 -19.92 18.87 -7.21
C SER A 34 -18.51 18.28 -6.97
N LEU A 35 -17.86 18.52 -5.82
CA LEU A 35 -16.45 18.16 -5.62
C LEU A 35 -16.22 16.76 -4.99
N LEU A 36 -17.27 16.07 -4.55
CA LEU A 36 -17.12 14.77 -3.88
C LEU A 36 -16.83 13.60 -4.84
N ALA A 37 -17.08 13.74 -6.15
CA ALA A 37 -16.65 12.75 -7.14
C ALA A 37 -15.16 12.88 -7.54
N GLY A 38 -14.48 13.98 -7.15
CA GLY A 38 -13.08 14.23 -7.49
C GLY A 38 -12.05 13.69 -6.49
N CYS A 39 -12.45 13.43 -5.24
CA CYS A 39 -11.53 13.02 -4.18
C CYS A 39 -10.99 11.58 -4.33
N THR A 40 -11.67 10.72 -5.08
CA THR A 40 -11.25 9.33 -5.31
C THR A 40 -10.40 9.21 -6.58
N SER A 41 -10.80 9.85 -7.66
CA SER A 41 -10.11 9.83 -8.96
C SER A 41 -8.72 10.47 -8.90
N ALA A 42 -8.52 11.49 -8.06
CA ALA A 42 -7.20 12.09 -7.86
C ALA A 42 -6.17 11.10 -7.28
N LYS A 43 -6.61 10.19 -6.37
CA LYS A 43 -5.74 9.18 -5.75
C LYS A 43 -5.40 8.05 -6.72
N GLU A 44 -6.37 7.63 -7.53
CA GLU A 44 -6.16 6.64 -8.59
C GLU A 44 -5.24 7.18 -9.70
N GLY A 45 -5.41 8.45 -10.09
CA GLY A 45 -4.53 9.12 -11.05
C GLY A 45 -3.07 9.19 -10.58
N GLN A 46 -2.84 9.51 -9.31
CA GLN A 46 -1.49 9.48 -8.71
C GLN A 46 -0.90 8.07 -8.67
N TRP A 47 -1.72 7.07 -8.32
CA TRP A 47 -1.30 5.67 -8.34
C TRP A 47 -0.85 5.21 -9.73
N ASN A 48 -1.65 5.49 -10.75
CA ASN A 48 -1.36 5.11 -12.14
C ASN A 48 -0.13 5.88 -12.68
N SER A 49 0.03 7.15 -12.31
CA SER A 49 1.21 7.94 -12.70
C SER A 49 2.50 7.38 -12.08
N ALA A 50 2.47 7.04 -10.78
CA ALA A 50 3.59 6.40 -10.10
C ALA A 50 3.90 5.01 -10.69
N GLN A 51 2.87 4.25 -11.06
CA GLN A 51 3.00 2.98 -11.76
C GLN A 51 3.75 3.14 -13.09
N ALA A 52 3.34 4.09 -13.91
CA ALA A 52 3.98 4.40 -15.19
C ALA A 52 5.45 4.83 -15.00
N ALA A 53 5.74 5.64 -13.98
CA ALA A 53 7.11 6.02 -13.64
C ALA A 53 7.98 4.82 -13.25
N MET A 54 7.44 3.87 -12.46
CA MET A 54 8.15 2.63 -12.09
C MET A 54 8.33 1.68 -13.27
N GLN A 55 7.38 1.63 -14.21
CA GLN A 55 7.50 0.87 -15.46
C GLN A 55 8.60 1.45 -16.35
N GLY A 56 8.62 2.78 -16.50
CA GLY A 56 9.55 3.47 -17.40
C GLY A 56 10.98 3.59 -16.87
N SER A 57 11.20 3.48 -15.54
CA SER A 57 12.52 3.64 -14.93
C SER A 57 12.90 2.50 -13.98
N PRO A 58 13.70 1.52 -14.43
CA PRO A 58 14.21 0.45 -13.59
C PRO A 58 15.09 0.94 -12.43
N ALA A 59 15.81 2.05 -12.61
CA ALA A 59 16.61 2.67 -11.55
C ALA A 59 15.71 3.23 -10.44
N PHE A 60 14.67 3.96 -10.81
CA PHE A 60 13.68 4.49 -9.87
C PHE A 60 12.98 3.38 -9.08
N LYS A 61 12.53 2.32 -9.76
CA LYS A 61 11.93 1.14 -9.13
C LYS A 61 12.87 0.47 -8.13
N ARG A 62 14.15 0.30 -8.47
CA ARG A 62 15.15 -0.28 -7.55
C ARG A 62 15.35 0.59 -6.30
N GLY A 63 15.36 1.91 -6.45
CA GLY A 63 15.42 2.85 -5.32
C GLY A 63 14.25 2.67 -4.37
N ILE A 64 13.02 2.65 -4.90
CA ILE A 64 11.80 2.43 -4.10
C ILE A 64 11.83 1.09 -3.38
N ILE A 65 12.24 0.00 -4.05
CA ILE A 65 12.34 -1.33 -3.42
C ILE A 65 13.37 -1.31 -2.29
N ALA A 66 14.53 -0.68 -2.49
CA ALA A 66 15.57 -0.60 -1.48
C ALA A 66 15.10 0.17 -0.23
N ASP A 67 14.39 1.28 -0.42
CA ASP A 67 13.84 2.06 0.69
C ASP A 67 12.73 1.31 1.42
N CYS A 68 11.86 0.61 0.68
CA CYS A 68 10.88 -0.30 1.27
C CYS A 68 11.56 -1.40 2.10
N THR A 69 12.60 -2.06 1.58
CA THR A 69 13.33 -3.12 2.31
C THR A 69 13.87 -2.59 3.64
N LYS A 70 14.47 -1.40 3.65
CA LYS A 70 14.95 -0.77 4.90
C LYS A 70 13.81 -0.53 5.89
N GLN A 71 12.69 0.02 5.43
CA GLN A 71 11.52 0.31 6.27
C GLN A 71 10.87 -0.96 6.82
N ILE A 72 10.78 -2.04 6.05
CA ILE A 72 10.23 -3.32 6.54
C ILE A 72 11.23 -3.99 7.47
N GLY A 73 12.53 -3.90 7.18
CA GLY A 73 13.61 -4.42 8.03
C GLY A 73 13.64 -3.78 9.43
N SER A 74 13.27 -2.51 9.55
CA SER A 74 13.19 -1.79 10.83
C SER A 74 11.89 -2.03 11.62
N ARG A 75 10.92 -2.76 11.06
CA ARG A 75 9.69 -3.13 11.79
C ARG A 75 9.98 -4.12 12.92
N ARG A 76 9.08 -4.12 13.91
CA ARG A 76 9.16 -5.01 15.07
C ARG A 76 9.25 -6.47 14.61
N LEU A 77 9.94 -7.28 15.40
CA LEU A 77 10.11 -8.70 15.09
C LEU A 77 8.76 -9.42 14.96
N GLU A 78 7.80 -9.10 15.82
CA GLU A 78 6.45 -9.68 15.80
C GLU A 78 5.70 -9.40 14.48
N ASP A 79 5.79 -8.17 13.97
CA ASP A 79 5.20 -7.80 12.68
C ASP A 79 5.84 -8.63 11.56
N ARG A 80 7.18 -8.69 11.53
CA ARG A 80 7.92 -9.47 10.54
C ARG A 80 7.63 -10.96 10.64
N GLN A 81 7.51 -11.52 11.84
CA GLN A 81 7.16 -12.92 12.07
C GLN A 81 5.82 -13.28 11.45
N THR A 82 4.84 -12.41 11.59
CA THR A 82 3.52 -12.75 11.12
C THR A 82 3.37 -12.51 9.62
N VAL A 83 4.02 -11.48 9.08
CA VAL A 83 4.17 -11.33 7.62
C VAL A 83 4.92 -12.53 7.03
N ALA A 84 5.95 -13.07 7.72
CA ALA A 84 6.65 -14.28 7.29
C ALA A 84 5.71 -15.49 7.14
N LYS A 85 4.81 -15.69 8.12
CA LYS A 85 3.78 -16.73 8.08
C LYS A 85 2.81 -16.52 6.91
N LEU A 86 2.34 -15.29 6.72
CA LEU A 86 1.45 -14.94 5.61
C LEU A 86 2.09 -15.24 4.26
N MET A 87 3.35 -14.85 4.09
CA MET A 87 4.10 -14.92 2.84
C MET A 87 4.78 -16.27 2.58
N LYS A 88 4.75 -17.19 3.56
CA LYS A 88 5.43 -18.49 3.55
C LYS A 88 6.94 -18.35 3.28
N VAL A 89 7.60 -17.40 3.94
CA VAL A 89 9.06 -17.17 3.85
C VAL A 89 9.70 -17.14 5.22
N GLY A 90 11.03 -17.27 5.30
CA GLY A 90 11.75 -17.03 6.55
C GLY A 90 11.71 -15.55 6.94
N ILE A 91 11.74 -15.25 8.25
CA ILE A 91 11.62 -13.88 8.80
C ILE A 91 12.67 -12.94 8.20
N ALA A 92 13.92 -13.41 8.05
CA ALA A 92 15.00 -12.64 7.46
C ALA A 92 14.73 -12.22 6.00
N ARG A 93 13.94 -13.02 5.27
CA ARG A 93 13.58 -12.76 3.86
C ARG A 93 12.36 -11.85 3.72
N VAL A 94 11.64 -11.53 4.80
CA VAL A 94 10.41 -10.73 4.74
C VAL A 94 10.61 -9.37 4.06
N PRO A 95 11.63 -8.56 4.42
CA PRO A 95 11.80 -7.25 3.80
C PRO A 95 11.93 -7.34 2.28
N ASP A 96 12.86 -8.17 1.81
CA ASP A 96 13.10 -8.32 0.38
C ASP A 96 11.93 -8.98 -0.34
N ALA A 97 11.38 -10.07 0.20
CA ALA A 97 10.29 -10.78 -0.45
C ALA A 97 9.04 -9.90 -0.55
N PHE A 98 8.73 -9.12 0.48
CA PHE A 98 7.54 -8.26 0.50
C PHE A 98 7.66 -7.16 -0.54
N CYS A 99 8.74 -6.39 -0.48
CA CYS A 99 8.95 -5.23 -1.35
C CYS A 99 9.08 -5.67 -2.81
N ASN A 100 9.82 -6.74 -3.10
CA ASN A 100 9.92 -7.25 -4.46
C ASN A 100 8.56 -7.73 -5.00
N ARG A 101 7.81 -8.55 -4.25
CA ARG A 101 6.52 -9.07 -4.74
C ARG A 101 5.51 -7.94 -4.99
N PHE A 102 5.42 -6.99 -4.07
CA PHE A 102 4.50 -5.86 -4.19
C PHE A 102 4.84 -4.95 -5.37
N PHE A 103 6.06 -4.41 -5.42
CA PHE A 103 6.44 -3.44 -6.46
C PHE A 103 6.60 -4.08 -7.83
N ASN A 104 6.92 -5.38 -7.91
CA ASN A 104 6.88 -6.08 -9.19
C ASN A 104 5.44 -6.27 -9.69
N ALA A 105 4.49 -6.61 -8.81
CA ALA A 105 3.08 -6.74 -9.21
C ALA A 105 2.45 -5.39 -9.57
N TRP A 106 2.78 -4.34 -8.82
CA TRP A 106 2.34 -2.98 -9.14
C TRP A 106 2.92 -2.51 -10.46
N ALA A 107 4.24 -2.57 -10.63
CA ALA A 107 4.87 -2.18 -11.89
C ALA A 107 4.38 -3.03 -13.08
N SER A 108 4.07 -4.32 -12.91
CA SER A 108 3.54 -5.14 -14.01
C SER A 108 2.04 -4.96 -14.28
N GLY A 109 1.33 -4.15 -13.49
CA GLY A 109 -0.14 -4.01 -13.59
C GLY A 109 -0.94 -5.20 -13.06
N ARG A 110 -0.28 -6.18 -12.43
CA ARG A 110 -0.97 -7.28 -11.72
C ARG A 110 -1.65 -6.80 -10.44
N LEU A 111 -1.22 -5.65 -9.91
CA LEU A 111 -1.85 -4.98 -8.78
C LEU A 111 -2.37 -3.60 -9.21
N SER A 112 -3.68 -3.41 -9.18
CA SER A 112 -4.36 -2.15 -9.50
C SER A 112 -4.68 -1.34 -8.24
N TYR A 113 -5.05 -0.06 -8.42
CA TYR A 113 -5.52 0.77 -7.32
C TYR A 113 -6.75 0.15 -6.63
N ARG A 114 -7.67 -0.45 -7.39
CA ARG A 114 -8.87 -1.11 -6.84
C ARG A 114 -8.53 -2.31 -5.95
N ASP A 115 -7.47 -3.06 -6.27
CA ASP A 115 -7.04 -4.23 -5.49
C ASP A 115 -6.48 -3.85 -4.10
N ILE A 116 -6.07 -2.59 -3.93
CA ILE A 116 -5.58 -2.05 -2.65
C ILE A 116 -6.53 -1.03 -2.03
N GLN A 117 -7.55 -0.60 -2.78
CA GLN A 117 -8.53 0.36 -2.31
C GLN A 117 -9.38 -0.32 -1.24
N GLY A 118 -9.27 0.17 -0.01
CA GLY A 118 -9.97 -0.47 1.10
C GLY A 118 -9.29 -1.76 1.57
N ILE A 119 -7.98 -1.91 1.37
CA ILE A 119 -7.21 -2.99 2.00
C ILE A 119 -7.29 -2.93 3.55
N HIS A 120 -7.65 -1.75 4.06
CA HIS A 120 -8.00 -1.46 5.45
C HIS A 120 -9.41 -1.91 5.84
N SER A 121 -10.29 -2.12 4.87
CA SER A 121 -11.66 -2.53 5.08
C SER A 121 -11.74 -4.02 5.39
N GLN A 122 -12.59 -4.37 6.35
CA GLN A 122 -12.93 -5.75 6.66
C GLN A 122 -13.80 -6.40 5.57
N THR A 123 -14.40 -5.59 4.69
CA THR A 123 -15.31 -6.04 3.62
C THR A 123 -14.66 -6.06 2.23
N ALA A 124 -13.42 -5.60 2.10
CA ALA A 124 -12.73 -5.63 0.82
C ALA A 124 -12.18 -7.03 0.50
N ASP A 125 -12.29 -7.44 -0.76
CA ASP A 125 -11.65 -8.64 -1.25
C ASP A 125 -10.13 -8.40 -1.43
N ASN A 126 -9.36 -8.85 -0.45
CA ASN A 126 -7.90 -8.76 -0.47
C ASN A 126 -7.24 -10.05 -0.98
N SER A 127 -8.00 -10.99 -1.53
CA SER A 127 -7.51 -12.31 -1.93
C SER A 127 -6.39 -12.23 -2.97
N ARG A 128 -6.51 -11.32 -3.94
CA ARG A 128 -5.50 -11.10 -4.99
C ARG A 128 -4.20 -10.58 -4.41
N PHE A 129 -4.28 -9.57 -3.55
CA PHE A 129 -3.12 -9.01 -2.87
C PHE A 129 -2.39 -10.08 -2.03
N VAL A 130 -3.14 -10.89 -1.26
CA VAL A 130 -2.57 -12.00 -0.48
C VAL A 130 -1.89 -13.02 -1.39
N ARG A 131 -2.49 -13.35 -2.54
CA ARG A 131 -1.90 -14.26 -3.53
C ARG A 131 -0.57 -13.73 -4.10
N ILE A 132 -0.52 -12.44 -4.45
CA ILE A 132 0.72 -11.75 -4.87
C ILE A 132 1.79 -11.85 -3.78
N LEU A 133 1.45 -11.51 -2.54
CA LEU A 133 2.39 -11.57 -1.42
C LEU A 133 2.88 -12.99 -1.12
N GLN A 134 2.10 -14.01 -1.42
CA GLN A 134 2.48 -15.42 -1.28
C GLN A 134 3.29 -15.93 -2.47
N GLY A 135 3.39 -15.18 -3.57
CA GLY A 135 4.09 -15.59 -4.78
C GLY A 135 3.35 -16.66 -5.58
N ARG A 136 2.01 -16.63 -5.56
CA ARG A 136 1.14 -17.56 -6.30
C ARG A 136 0.33 -16.90 -7.42
N GLU A 137 0.79 -15.74 -7.90
CA GLU A 137 0.26 -14.91 -9.02
C GLU A 137 1.39 -14.32 -9.86
#